data_AF-A0A836UGK2-F1
#
_entry.id   AF-A0A836UGK2-F1
#
_cell.length_a   1.000
_cell.length_b   1.000
_cell.length_c   1.000
_cell.angle_alpha   90.00
_cell.angle_beta   90.00
_cell.angle_gamma   90.00
#
_symmetry.space_group_name_H-M   'P 1'
#
loop_
_entity.id
_entity.type
_entity.pdbx_description
1 polymer ?
#
loop_
_entity_poly.entity_id
_entity_poly.type
_entity_poly.pdbx_seq_one_letter_code
_entity_poly.pdbx_strand_id
1 'polypeptide(L)'
;MQALPRLRLRLRLRLLLFTTLACAPTPSDPPTPYFVDQAPDAGLDFTHSGGGAGDYFLIETMGSGGAFLDYDLDGWLDIYLSTAYALN
;
A
#
# COMPACT_ATOMS: atom_id res chain seq x y z
N MET A 1 46.17 -5.73 56.46
CA MET A 1 45.58 -4.54 55.82
C MET A 1 45.35 -4.84 54.34
N GLN A 2 44.26 -4.32 53.78
CA GLN A 2 43.88 -4.30 52.34
C GLN A 2 43.01 -5.45 51.83
N ALA A 3 41.74 -5.41 52.22
CA ALA A 3 40.65 -5.92 51.40
C ALA A 3 40.13 -4.81 50.46
N LEU A 4 39.76 -5.22 49.24
CA LEU A 4 38.89 -4.58 48.22
C LEU A 4 39.58 -3.81 47.06
N PRO A 5 39.34 -4.25 45.81
CA PRO A 5 38.92 -3.29 44.77
C PRO A 5 37.76 -3.78 43.87
N ARG A 6 37.13 -4.94 44.15
CA ARG A 6 36.07 -5.52 43.28
C ARG A 6 34.79 -4.66 43.20
N LEU A 7 34.60 -3.73 44.14
CA LEU A 7 33.40 -2.88 44.22
C LEU A 7 33.45 -1.67 43.27
N ARG A 8 34.64 -1.21 42.85
CA ARG A 8 34.79 -0.02 41.97
C ARG A 8 34.45 -0.30 40.50
N LEU A 9 34.52 -1.56 40.08
CA LEU A 9 34.33 -1.94 38.68
C LEU A 9 32.84 -2.13 38.31
N ARG A 10 32.01 -2.60 39.25
CA ARG A 10 30.58 -2.84 39.02
C ARG A 10 29.75 -1.56 38.91
N LEU A 11 30.25 -0.44 39.46
CA LEU A 11 29.54 0.85 39.44
C LEU A 11 29.78 1.63 38.15
N ARG A 12 30.96 1.51 37.53
CA ARG A 12 31.26 2.19 36.25
C ARG A 12 30.59 1.53 35.04
N LEU A 13 30.33 0.21 35.09
CA LEU A 13 29.71 -0.53 33.99
C LEU A 13 28.17 -0.32 33.92
N ARG A 14 27.52 0.05 35.02
CA ARG A 14 26.07 0.37 35.02
C ARG A 14 25.75 1.79 34.55
N LEU A 15 26.71 2.73 34.62
CA LEU A 15 26.51 4.11 34.19
C LEU A 15 26.68 4.30 32.67
N LEU A 16 27.48 3.45 32.02
CA LEU A 16 27.67 3.51 30.56
C LEU A 16 26.52 2.88 29.76
N LEU A 17 25.71 2.00 30.38
CA LEU A 17 24.57 1.35 29.72
C LEU A 17 23.29 2.20 29.77
N PHE A 18 23.23 3.24 30.59
CA PHE A 18 22.05 4.09 30.77
C PHE A 18 22.02 5.33 29.87
N THR A 19 23.12 5.64 29.18
CA THR A 19 23.26 6.87 28.39
C THR A 19 23.08 6.68 26.89
N THR A 20 22.99 5.46 26.38
CA THR A 20 22.75 5.20 24.94
C THR A 20 21.28 5.10 24.55
N LEU A 21 20.34 5.19 25.50
CA LEU A 21 18.89 5.10 25.22
C LEU A 21 18.18 6.45 25.06
N ALA A 22 18.90 7.58 25.15
CA ALA A 22 18.27 8.90 25.22
C ALA A 22 17.97 9.56 23.86
N CYS A 23 18.20 8.87 22.74
CA CYS A 23 17.86 9.37 21.41
C CYS A 23 16.85 8.43 20.76
N ALA A 24 15.59 8.50 21.21
CA ALA A 24 14.47 8.02 20.41
C ALA A 24 14.14 9.11 19.38
N PRO A 25 14.07 8.80 18.07
CA PRO A 25 13.58 9.76 17.10
C PRO A 25 12.15 10.17 17.49
N THR A 26 11.89 11.47 17.50
CA THR A 26 10.55 12.02 17.63
C THR A 26 9.67 11.41 16.53
N PRO A 27 8.44 10.96 16.81
CA PRO A 27 7.54 10.49 15.77
C PRO A 27 7.34 11.63 14.77
N SER A 28 7.80 11.41 13.53
CA SER A 28 7.56 12.31 12.42
C SER A 28 6.08 12.30 12.09
N ASP A 29 5.54 13.42 11.61
CA ASP A 29 4.18 13.45 11.10
C ASP A 29 3.97 12.34 10.06
N PRO A 30 2.82 11.63 10.09
CA PRO A 30 2.54 10.62 9.10
C PRO A 30 2.56 11.27 7.71
N PRO A 31 3.13 10.59 6.70
CA PRO A 31 3.13 11.11 5.34
C PRO A 31 1.68 11.36 4.87
N THR A 32 1.49 12.44 4.12
CA THR A 32 0.20 12.73 3.50
C THR A 32 -0.10 11.66 2.46
N PRO A 33 -1.28 10.99 2.50
CA PRO A 33 -1.61 9.98 1.50
C PRO A 33 -1.74 10.63 0.13
N TYR A 34 -1.23 9.95 -0.90
CA TYR A 34 -1.36 10.35 -2.30
C TYR A 34 -1.77 9.14 -3.14
N PHE A 35 -2.47 9.40 -4.23
CA PHE A 35 -2.83 8.38 -5.21
C PHE A 35 -1.72 8.24 -6.25
N VAL A 36 -1.50 7.01 -6.71
CA VAL A 36 -0.57 6.67 -7.78
C VAL A 36 -1.34 5.88 -8.82
N ASP A 37 -1.13 6.21 -10.09
CA ASP A 37 -1.61 5.36 -11.18
C ASP A 37 -0.68 4.14 -11.31
N GLN A 38 -1.25 2.96 -11.08
CA GLN A 38 -0.57 1.66 -11.22
C GLN A 38 -1.07 0.87 -12.42
N ALA A 39 -2.03 1.40 -13.19
CA ALA A 39 -2.54 0.71 -14.37
C ALA A 39 -1.44 0.37 -15.40
N PRO A 40 -0.49 1.28 -15.73
CA PRO A 40 0.58 0.97 -16.67
C PRO A 40 1.51 -0.14 -16.19
N ASP A 41 1.90 -0.10 -14.91
CA ASP A 41 2.81 -1.08 -14.30
C ASP A 41 2.15 -2.46 -14.18
N ALA A 42 0.84 -2.50 -13.98
CA ALA A 42 0.04 -3.72 -13.98
C ALA A 42 -0.31 -4.24 -15.39
N GLY A 43 0.08 -3.53 -16.45
CA GLY A 43 -0.24 -3.90 -17.84
C GLY A 43 -1.71 -3.71 -18.22
N LEU A 44 -2.45 -2.87 -17.48
CA LEU A 44 -3.85 -2.56 -17.77
C LEU A 44 -3.94 -1.47 -18.84
N ASP A 45 -4.31 -1.86 -20.05
CA ASP A 45 -4.65 -0.96 -21.16
C ASP A 45 -6.12 -1.16 -21.56
N PHE A 46 -7.03 -0.51 -20.82
CA PHE A 46 -8.47 -0.62 -21.03
C PHE A 46 -9.10 0.76 -21.17
N THR A 47 -9.93 0.92 -22.20
CA THR A 47 -10.78 2.09 -22.39
C THR A 47 -12.24 1.65 -22.42
N HIS A 48 -13.06 2.19 -21.52
CA HIS A 48 -14.50 1.95 -21.56
C HIS A 48 -15.13 2.64 -22.78
N SER A 49 -15.94 1.89 -23.53
CA SER A 49 -16.82 2.44 -24.57
C SER A 49 -18.29 2.38 -24.15
N GLY A 50 -18.96 3.54 -24.18
CA GLY A 50 -20.41 3.63 -23.92
C GLY A 50 -21.28 3.28 -25.14
N GLY A 51 -20.66 3.09 -26.32
CA GLY A 51 -21.35 2.70 -27.55
C GLY A 51 -22.44 3.65 -28.04
N GLY A 52 -22.42 4.92 -27.65
CA GLY A 52 -23.45 5.90 -28.03
C GLY A 52 -23.53 6.11 -29.55
N ALA A 53 -24.70 5.85 -30.14
CA ALA A 53 -24.95 5.99 -31.59
C ALA A 53 -25.71 7.28 -31.97
N GLY A 54 -26.17 8.05 -30.98
CA GLY A 54 -26.99 9.25 -31.18
C GLY A 54 -28.50 8.99 -31.13
N ASP A 55 -28.92 7.74 -31.05
CA ASP A 55 -30.33 7.33 -30.92
C ASP A 55 -30.80 7.25 -29.44
N TYR A 56 -29.89 7.52 -28.49
CA TYR A 56 -30.15 7.64 -27.05
C TYR A 56 -30.92 6.44 -26.47
N PHE A 57 -30.42 5.22 -26.73
CA PHE A 57 -31.02 4.02 -26.15
C PHE A 57 -30.77 3.93 -24.64
N LEU A 58 -31.73 3.36 -23.90
CA LEU A 58 -31.59 3.14 -22.46
C LEU A 58 -30.32 2.36 -22.10
N ILE A 59 -29.91 1.42 -22.96
CA ILE A 59 -28.70 0.62 -22.75
C ILE A 59 -27.41 1.45 -22.86
N GLU A 60 -27.40 2.57 -23.59
CA GLU A 60 -26.26 3.49 -23.66
C GLU A 60 -26.04 4.24 -22.33
N THR A 61 -27.06 4.31 -21.48
CA THR A 61 -26.96 4.89 -20.13
C THR A 61 -26.41 3.88 -19.12
N MET A 62 -26.35 2.59 -19.46
CA MET A 62 -25.74 1.58 -18.61
C MET A 62 -24.21 1.74 -18.67
N GLY A 63 -23.58 1.95 -17.50
CA GLY A 63 -22.13 2.10 -17.40
C GLY A 63 -21.37 0.78 -17.47
N SER A 64 -20.04 0.86 -17.60
CA SER A 64 -19.13 -0.28 -17.44
C SER A 64 -19.19 -0.92 -16.06
N GLY A 65 -18.63 -2.12 -15.95
CA GLY A 65 -18.39 -2.79 -14.68
C GLY A 65 -16.98 -3.36 -14.60
N GLY A 66 -16.55 -3.66 -13.39
CA GLY A 66 -15.33 -4.42 -13.14
C GLY A 66 -15.47 -5.27 -11.89
N ALA A 67 -14.63 -6.30 -11.77
CA ALA A 67 -14.59 -7.20 -10.62
C ALA A 67 -13.14 -7.59 -10.30
N PHE A 68 -12.89 -7.78 -9.00
CA PHE A 68 -11.71 -8.45 -8.49
C PHE A 68 -12.10 -9.86 -8.06
N LEU A 69 -11.42 -10.86 -8.58
CA LEU A 69 -11.65 -12.27 -8.23
C LEU A 69 -10.37 -13.07 -8.48
N ASP A 70 -10.17 -14.13 -7.71
CA ASP A 70 -9.14 -15.13 -8.00
C ASP A 70 -9.77 -16.16 -8.96
N TYR A 71 -9.51 -15.99 -10.26
CA TYR A 71 -10.17 -16.77 -11.31
C TYR A 71 -9.55 -18.16 -11.50
N ASP A 72 -8.22 -18.27 -11.38
CA ASP A 72 -7.48 -19.51 -11.61
C ASP A 72 -7.02 -20.23 -10.32
N LEU A 73 -7.35 -19.66 -9.16
CA LEU A 73 -7.09 -20.21 -7.82
C LEU A 73 -5.60 -20.23 -7.44
N ASP A 74 -4.82 -19.29 -7.96
CA ASP A 74 -3.41 -19.15 -7.63
C ASP A 74 -3.15 -18.29 -6.36
N GLY A 75 -4.23 -17.72 -5.79
CA GLY A 75 -4.20 -16.89 -4.60
C GLY A 75 -3.94 -15.40 -4.87
N TRP A 76 -3.81 -14.99 -6.14
CA TRP A 76 -3.75 -13.61 -6.56
C TRP A 76 -5.13 -13.14 -7.03
N LEU A 77 -5.42 -11.84 -6.87
CA LEU A 77 -6.65 -11.26 -7.39
C LEU A 77 -6.45 -10.83 -8.84
N ASP A 78 -7.25 -11.38 -9.74
CA ASP A 78 -7.39 -10.95 -11.11
C ASP A 78 -8.35 -9.77 -11.24
N ILE A 79 -8.19 -9.04 -12.35
CA ILE A 79 -9.01 -7.87 -12.70
C ILE A 79 -9.82 -8.22 -13.95
N TYR A 80 -11.14 -8.17 -13.84
CA TYR A 80 -12.07 -8.22 -14.96
C TYR A 80 -12.68 -6.84 -15.23
N LEU A 81 -12.64 -6.37 -16.47
CA LEU A 81 -13.23 -5.10 -16.90
C LEU A 81 -14.19 -5.34 -18.08
N SER A 82 -15.39 -4.77 -17.99
CA SER A 82 -16.46 -4.95 -18.96
C SER A 82 -16.95 -3.63 -19.50
N THR A 83 -17.26 -3.61 -20.79
CA THR A 83 -17.98 -2.51 -21.44
C THR A 83 -19.46 -2.83 -21.52
N ALA A 84 -20.34 -1.84 -21.36
CA ALA A 84 -21.79 -2.06 -21.39
C ALA A 84 -22.31 -2.32 -22.80
N TYR A 85 -21.79 -1.57 -23.77
CA TYR A 85 -22.21 -1.63 -25.15
C TYR A 85 -21.05 -1.20 -26.06
N ALA A 86 -20.76 -2.00 -27.10
CA ALA A 86 -19.80 -1.66 -28.13
C ALA A 86 -20.47 -1.86 -29.49
N LEU A 87 -20.69 -0.75 -30.20
CA LEU A 87 -21.02 -0.80 -31.62
C LEU A 87 -19.73 -1.00 -32.40
N ASN A 88 -19.70 -2.06 -33.21
CA ASN A 88 -18.62 -2.38 -34.13
C ASN A 88 -18.89 -1.71 -35.49
#